data_AF-A0A381WVA4-F1
#
_entry.id   AF-A0A381WVA4-F1
#
_cell.length_a   1.000
_cell.length_b   1.000
_cell.length_c   1.000
_cell.angle_alpha   90.00
_cell.angle_beta   90.00
_cell.angle_gamma   90.00
#
_symmetry.space_group_name_H-M   'P 1'
#
loop_
_entity.id
_entity.type
_entity.pdbx_description
1 polymer ?
#
loop_
_entity_poly.entity_id
_entity_poly.type
_entity_poly.pdbx_seq_one_letter_code
_entity_poly.pdbx_strand_id
1 'polypeptide(L)' 'MTKKKHYNFLESLADDLFDELFKDKRIDKIKLKIEKLDAIREAASVGIEITKKRIHV' A
#
# COMPACT_ATOMS: atom_id res chain seq x y z
N MET A 1 -10.40 21.58 -9.37
CA MET A 1 -10.70 20.23 -9.91
C MET A 1 -9.39 19.67 -10.47
N THR A 2 -8.51 19.00 -9.74
CA THR A 2 -8.57 17.60 -9.27
C THR A 2 -7.28 17.42 -8.46
N LYS A 3 -7.34 17.19 -7.13
CA LYS A 3 -6.14 16.82 -6.37
C LYS A 3 -5.81 15.36 -6.67
N LYS A 4 -5.24 15.09 -7.85
CA LYS A 4 -4.58 13.81 -8.11
C LYS A 4 -3.33 13.83 -7.22
N LYS A 5 -3.41 13.26 -6.00
CA LYS A 5 -2.21 12.88 -5.26
C LYS A 5 -1.47 11.91 -6.18
N HIS A 6 -0.43 12.40 -6.85
CA HIS A 6 0.45 11.54 -7.63
C HIS A 6 1.35 10.86 -6.60
N TYR A 7 0.99 9.63 -6.22
CA TYR A 7 1.83 8.85 -5.35
C TYR A 7 3.08 8.49 -6.15
N ASN A 8 4.16 9.25 -5.90
CA ASN A 8 5.43 9.10 -6.60
C ASN A 8 6.08 7.73 -6.30
N PHE A 9 5.73 7.16 -5.14
CA PHE A 9 6.15 5.84 -4.70
C PHE A 9 4.94 5.03 -4.24
N LEU A 10 4.99 3.72 -4.50
CA LEU A 10 3.98 2.77 -4.03
C LEU A 10 3.93 2.73 -2.49
N GLU A 11 5.04 3.05 -1.83
CA GLU A 11 5.16 3.18 -0.37
C GLU A 11 4.26 4.29 0.19
N SER A 12 4.20 5.46 -0.44
CA SER A 12 3.33 6.56 0.01
C SER A 12 1.85 6.23 -0.14
N LEU A 13 1.49 5.48 -1.18
CA LEU A 13 0.12 4.98 -1.36
C LEU A 13 -0.20 3.93 -0.31
N ALA A 14 0.73 3.02 -0.05
CA ALA A 14 0.57 1.99 0.94
C ALA A 14 0.40 2.58 2.34
N ASP A 15 1.20 3.58 2.72
CA ASP A 15 1.11 4.21 4.04
C ASP A 15 -0.22 4.95 4.26
N ASP A 16 -0.73 5.67 3.26
CA ASP A 16 -2.04 6.34 3.30
C ASP A 16 -3.18 5.30 3.45
N LEU A 17 -3.09 4.17 2.72
CA LEU A 17 -4.01 3.05 2.89
C LEU A 17 -3.91 2.40 4.27
N PHE A 18 -2.68 2.19 4.77
CA PHE A 18 -2.48 1.63 6.10
C PHE A 18 -3.04 2.56 7.16
N ASP A 19 -2.86 3.88 7.08
CA ASP A 19 -3.40 4.83 8.05
C ASP A 19 -4.94 4.75 8.08
N GLU A 20 -5.59 4.83 6.91
CA GLU A 20 -7.05 4.70 6.82
C GLU A 20 -7.56 3.36 7.35
N LEU A 21 -6.87 2.26 7.07
CA LEU A 21 -7.24 0.94 7.56
C LEU A 21 -6.94 0.78 9.08
N PHE A 22 -5.79 1.26 9.56
CA PHE A 22 -5.39 1.18 10.98
C PHE A 22 -6.21 2.10 11.90
N LYS A 23 -6.96 3.07 11.35
CA LYS A 23 -7.98 3.79 12.14
C LYS A 23 -8.97 2.83 12.77
N ASP A 24 -9.26 1.70 12.13
CA ASP A 24 -10.06 0.65 12.74
C ASP A 24 -9.22 -0.16 13.73
N LYS A 25 -9.47 0.08 15.03
CA LYS A 25 -8.75 -0.55 16.15
C LYS A 25 -8.93 -2.07 16.22
N ARG A 26 -9.87 -2.65 15.47
CA ARG A 26 -10.11 -4.11 15.38
C ARG A 26 -9.10 -4.79 14.47
N ILE A 27 -8.42 -4.04 13.61
CA ILE A 27 -7.47 -4.60 12.66
C ILE A 27 -6.13 -4.84 13.36
N ASP A 28 -5.79 -6.10 13.58
CA ASP A 28 -4.51 -6.53 14.16
C ASP A 28 -3.41 -6.63 13.10
N LYS A 29 -3.76 -7.04 11.88
CA LYS A 29 -2.81 -7.27 10.79
C LYS A 29 -3.42 -6.90 9.45
N ILE A 30 -2.66 -6.19 8.62
CA ILE A 30 -3.00 -5.83 7.25
C ILE A 30 -1.89 -6.32 6.34
N LYS A 31 -2.28 -7.04 5.29
CA LYS A 31 -1.40 -7.35 4.16
C LYS A 31 -1.93 -6.57 2.95
N LEU A 32 -1.11 -5.66 2.43
CA LEU A 32 -1.39 -4.89 1.24
C LEU A 32 -0.46 -5.35 0.11
N LYS A 33 -1.05 -5.79 -1.01
CA LYS A 33 -0.32 -6.18 -2.21
C LYS A 33 -0.72 -5.23 -3.33
N ILE A 34 0.24 -4.45 -3.83
CA ILE A 34 0.01 -3.53 -4.93
C ILE A 34 0.80 -4.05 -6.12
N GLU A 35 0.10 -4.49 -7.15
CA GLU A 35 0.70 -5.03 -8.37
C GLU A 35 0.56 -3.99 -9.48
N LYS A 36 1.69 -3.55 -10.04
CA LYS A 36 1.69 -2.67 -11.19
C LYS A 36 1.83 -3.53 -12.43
N LEU A 37 0.68 -3.80 -13.05
CA LEU A 37 0.54 -4.64 -14.25
C LEU A 37 1.41 -4.14 -15.43
N ASP A 38 1.88 -2.90 -15.43
CA ASP A 38 2.59 -2.27 -16.56
C ASP A 38 3.86 -1.49 -16.15
N ALA A 39 4.60 -1.94 -15.13
CA ALA A 39 5.79 -1.18 -14.70
C ALA A 39 7.08 -1.51 -15.47
N ILE A 40 7.25 -2.71 -16.02
CA ILE A 40 8.45 -3.12 -16.78
C ILE A 40 8.03 -4.11 -17.88
N ARG A 41 8.34 -3.82 -19.15
CA ARG A 41 8.02 -4.71 -20.30
C ARG A 41 8.75 -6.07 -20.28
N GLU A 42 9.75 -6.21 -19.41
CA GLU A 42 10.63 -7.38 -19.26
C GLU A 42 10.34 -8.22 -18.00
N ALA A 43 9.53 -7.72 -17.07
CA ALA A 43 9.11 -8.47 -15.89
C ALA A 43 7.59 -8.63 -15.91
N ALA A 44 7.11 -9.87 -15.90
CA ALA A 44 5.69 -10.21 -16.08
C ALA A 44 4.72 -9.43 -15.16
N SER A 45 5.20 -8.92 -14.03
CA SER A 45 4.60 -7.87 -13.22
C SER A 45 5.62 -7.45 -12.16
N VAL A 46 5.69 -6.16 -11.80
CA VAL A 46 6.38 -5.75 -10.57
C VAL A 46 5.35 -5.19 -9.60
N GLY A 47 5.41 -5.68 -8.37
CA GLY A 47 4.52 -5.29 -7.30
C GLY A 47 5.27 -5.21 -5.98
N ILE A 48 4.67 -4.50 -5.02
CA ILE A 48 5.14 -4.50 -3.64
C ILE A 48 4.13 -5.26 -2.77
N GLU A 49 4.64 -6.04 -1.83
CA GLU A 49 3.82 -6.61 -0.75
C GLU A 49 4.31 -6.02 0.57
N ILE A 50 3.42 -5.33 1.28
CA ILE A 50 3.70 -4.80 2.61
C ILE A 50 2.76 -5.47 3.60
N THR A 51 3.31 -5.96 4.70
CA THR A 51 2.53 -6.47 5.82
C THR A 51 2.82 -5.63 7.05
N LYS A 52 1.81 -4.94 7.58
CA LYS A 52 1.89 -4.26 8.88
C LYS A 52 1.06 -5.04 9.90
N LYS A 53 1.65 -5.28 11.07
CA LYS A 53 0.97 -5.83 12.24
C LYS A 53 0.97 -4.77 13.32
N ARG A 54 -0.14 -4.65 14.05
CA ARG A 54 -0.19 -3.88 15.29
C ARG A 54 0.70 -4.57 16.32
N ILE A 55 1.74 -3.88 16.77
CA ILE A 55 2.54 -4.34 17.90
C ILE A 55 1.82 -3.81 19.14
N HIS A 56 1.26 -4.71 19.96
CA HIS A 56 0.78 -4.35 21.29
C HIS A 56 2.02 -4.38 22.20
N VAL A 57 2.52 -3.19 22.56
CA VAL A 57 3.59 -3.01 23.55
C VAL A 57 2.98 -2.81 24.93
#